data_AF-A0A2U3AEP4-F1
#
_entry.id   AF-A0A2U3AEP4-F1
#
_cell.length_a   1.000
_cell.length_b   1.000
_cell.length_c   1.000
_cell.angle_alpha   90.00
_cell.angle_beta   90.00
_cell.angle_gamma   90.00
#
_symmetry.space_group_name_H-M   'P 1'
#
loop_
_entity.id
_entity.type
_entity.pdbx_description
1 polymer ?
#
loop_
_entity_poly.entity_id
_entity_poly.type
_entity_poly.pdbx_seq_one_letter_code
_entity_poly.pdbx_strand_id
1 'polypeptide(L)'
;MNDCNCAIREKLYLKCGHSNELFVCATCMKNVEVNTLQLPSEIVQQLQLWQSDYGNWLDDQSGIIFHGGDLLIQIHHDLGTRYSQILKETYNQNVEYQMT
;
A
#
# COMPACT_ATOMS: atom_id res chain seq x y z
N MET A 1 5.22 20.39 4.61
CA MET A 1 4.58 19.87 5.84
C MET A 1 3.27 19.22 5.45
N ASN A 2 3.30 17.93 5.13
CA ASN A 2 2.11 17.15 4.74
C ASN A 2 1.82 16.06 5.77
N ASP A 3 2.12 16.33 7.04
CA ASP A 3 2.00 15.34 8.09
C ASP A 3 0.54 15.18 8.51
N CYS A 4 0.10 13.93 8.60
CA CYS A 4 -1.15 13.58 9.23
C CYS A 4 -1.09 13.91 10.74
N ASN A 5 -1.80 14.99 11.12
CA ASN A 5 -1.98 15.45 12.51
C ASN A 5 -3.32 14.99 13.12
N CYS A 6 -3.96 13.95 12.57
CA CYS A 6 -5.13 13.36 13.20
C CYS A 6 -4.73 12.82 14.59
N ALA A 7 -5.36 13.37 15.64
CA ALA A 7 -5.10 12.99 17.03
C ALA A 7 -5.34 11.48 17.29
N ILE A 8 -6.16 10.86 16.45
CA ILE A 8 -6.41 9.42 16.48
C ILE A 8 -6.28 8.89 15.05
N ARG A 9 -5.26 8.06 14.81
CA ARG A 9 -5.08 7.30 13.56
C ARG A 9 -5.83 5.99 13.68
N GLU A 10 -7.16 6.07 13.68
CA GLU A 10 -8.00 4.88 13.86
C GLU A 10 -7.93 3.93 12.67
N LYS A 11 -7.60 4.45 11.47
CA LYS A 11 -7.55 3.66 10.24
C LYS A 11 -6.58 4.26 9.21
N LEU A 12 -5.87 3.38 8.51
CA LEU A 12 -4.94 3.71 7.43
C LEU A 12 -5.34 2.96 6.16
N TYR A 13 -5.04 3.56 5.02
CA TYR A 13 -5.06 2.89 3.73
C TYR A 13 -3.65 2.50 3.32
N LEU A 14 -3.47 1.25 2.92
CA LEU A 14 -2.28 0.78 2.22
C LEU A 14 -2.45 1.11 0.74
N LYS A 15 -1.56 1.97 0.23
CA LYS A 15 -1.63 2.53 -1.12
C LYS A 15 -0.60 1.86 -2.04
N CYS A 16 -1.06 1.37 -3.18
CA CYS A 16 -0.21 0.99 -4.30
C CYS A 16 -0.12 2.15 -5.32
N GLY A 17 0.94 2.19 -6.13
CA GLY A 17 1.14 3.20 -7.17
C GLY A 17 2.56 3.74 -7.22
N HIS A 18 2.82 4.66 -8.16
CA HIS A 18 4.15 5.26 -8.40
C HIS A 18 4.60 6.28 -7.33
N SER A 19 3.86 6.41 -6.23
CA SER A 19 4.21 7.30 -5.13
C SER A 19 4.99 6.55 -4.06
N ASN A 20 6.01 7.17 -3.46
CA ASN A 20 6.85 6.51 -2.44
C ASN A 20 6.14 6.30 -1.09
N GLU A 21 4.92 6.81 -0.93
CA GLU A 21 4.16 6.73 0.30
C GLU A 21 3.29 5.48 0.36
N LEU A 22 3.58 4.60 1.31
CA LEU A 22 2.87 3.34 1.54
C LEU A 22 1.50 3.53 2.22
N PHE A 23 1.40 4.53 3.09
CA PHE A 23 0.24 4.69 3.98
C PHE A 23 -0.40 6.05 3.83
N VAL A 24 -1.73 6.05 3.81
CA VAL A 24 -2.56 7.25 3.83
C VAL A 24 -3.50 7.18 5.02
N CYS A 25 -3.67 8.29 5.72
CA CYS A 25 -4.66 8.36 6.79
C CYS A 25 -6.08 8.36 6.20
N ALA A 26 -6.92 7.42 6.62
CA ALA A 26 -8.31 7.35 6.13
C ALA A 26 -9.17 8.56 6.54
N THR A 27 -8.75 9.34 7.54
CA THR A 27 -9.50 10.51 8.04
C THR A 27 -9.18 11.79 7.27
N CYS A 28 -7.89 12.09 7.05
CA CYS A 28 -7.47 13.35 6.44
C CYS A 28 -6.85 13.19 5.05
N MET A 29 -6.75 11.96 4.55
CA MET A 29 -6.18 11.61 3.23
C MET A 29 -4.74 12.09 3.02
N LYS A 30 -4.03 12.43 4.10
CA LYS A 30 -2.60 12.76 4.07
C LYS A 30 -1.75 11.52 4.21
N ASN A 31 -0.58 11.57 3.60
CA ASN A 31 0.43 10.53 3.72
C ASN A 31 0.86 10.36 5.18
N VAL A 32 1.13 9.12 5.55
CA VAL A 32 1.62 8.73 6.87
C VAL A 32 3.01 8.15 6.69
N GLU A 33 3.99 8.77 7.33
CA GLU A 33 5.35 8.27 7.33
C GLU A 33 5.42 6.89 7.97
N VAL A 34 5.95 5.90 7.24
CA VAL A 34 6.03 4.51 7.69
C VAL A 34 6.80 4.37 9.01
N ASN A 35 7.82 5.21 9.23
CA ASN A 35 8.63 5.23 10.44
C ASN A 35 7.81 5.54 11.71
N THR A 36 6.62 6.13 11.56
CA THR A 36 5.71 6.41 12.69
C THR A 36 4.86 5.21 13.12
N LEU A 37 4.86 4.11 12.34
CA LEU A 37 4.01 2.92 12.59
C LEU A 37 4.72 1.79 13.37
N GLN A 38 5.97 1.99 13.81
CA GLN A 38 6.76 0.99 14.57
C GLN A 38 6.75 -0.42 13.95
N LEU A 39 6.80 -0.51 12.62
CA LEU A 39 6.83 -1.77 11.89
C LEU A 39 8.26 -2.32 11.77
N PRO A 40 8.47 -3.65 11.79
CA PRO A 40 9.77 -4.24 11.49
C PRO A 40 10.24 -3.88 10.09
N SER A 41 11.55 -3.66 9.93
CA SER A 41 12.17 -3.27 8.65
C SER A 41 11.88 -4.26 7.52
N GLU A 42 11.79 -5.55 7.84
CA GLU A 42 11.50 -6.61 6.88
C GLU A 42 10.10 -6.46 6.28
N ILE A 43 9.11 -6.12 7.09
CA ILE A 43 7.74 -5.88 6.61
C ILE A 43 7.69 -4.60 5.78
N VAL A 44 8.39 -3.55 6.21
CA VAL A 44 8.46 -2.30 5.43
C VAL A 44 9.06 -2.57 4.05
N GLN A 45 10.15 -3.33 3.97
CA GLN A 45 10.76 -3.71 2.69
C GLN A 45 9.83 -4.54 1.81
N GLN A 46 9.10 -5.51 2.38
CA GLN A 46 8.12 -6.29 1.62
C GLN A 46 7.00 -5.41 1.04
N LEU A 47 6.49 -4.46 1.83
CA LEU A 47 5.47 -3.52 1.38
C LEU A 47 6.01 -2.59 0.28
N GLN A 48 7.26 -2.14 0.38
CA GLN A 48 7.90 -1.32 -0.66
C GLN A 48 8.09 -2.09 -1.96
N LEU A 49 8.54 -3.34 -1.89
CA LEU A 49 8.67 -4.20 -3.07
C LEU A 49 7.31 -4.43 -3.73
N TRP A 50 6.31 -4.81 -2.93
CA TRP A 50 4.94 -4.95 -3.42
C TRP A 50 4.43 -3.67 -4.08
N GLN A 51 4.63 -2.49 -3.46
CA GLN A 51 4.24 -1.21 -4.05
C GLN A 51 4.95 -0.95 -5.39
N SER A 52 6.24 -1.26 -5.47
CA SER A 52 7.03 -1.08 -6.70
C SER A 52 6.63 -2.00 -7.85
N ASP A 53 5.96 -3.12 -7.53
CA ASP A 53 5.42 -4.04 -8.54
C ASP A 53 4.13 -3.50 -9.20
N TYR A 54 3.57 -2.40 -8.71
CA TYR A 54 2.36 -1.81 -9.28
C TYR A 54 2.60 -1.31 -10.70
N GLY A 55 1.73 -1.73 -11.62
CA GLY A 55 1.81 -1.32 -13.03
C GLY A 55 2.76 -2.18 -13.87
N ASN A 56 3.45 -3.17 -13.29
CA ASN A 56 4.28 -4.13 -14.04
C ASN A 56 3.46 -5.03 -15.00
N TRP A 57 2.14 -4.87 -15.04
CA TRP A 57 1.23 -5.50 -15.99
C TRP A 57 0.85 -4.60 -17.18
N LEU A 58 1.35 -3.36 -17.20
CA LEU A 58 1.12 -2.39 -18.26
C LEU A 58 2.32 -2.34 -19.20
N ASP A 59 2.06 -2.19 -20.49
CA ASP A 59 3.05 -1.77 -21.46
C ASP A 59 3.20 -0.25 -21.39
N ASP A 60 4.38 0.25 -21.00
CA ASP A 60 4.64 1.67 -20.77
C ASP A 60 4.42 2.56 -22.02
N GLN A 61 4.46 1.98 -23.23
CA GLN A 61 4.33 2.73 -24.48
C GLN A 61 2.87 2.87 -24.92
N SER A 62 2.09 1.80 -24.76
CA SER A 62 0.71 1.72 -25.22
C SER A 62 -0.32 1.94 -24.10
N GLY A 63 0.09 1.82 -22.84
CA GLY A 63 -0.80 1.83 -21.68
C GLY A 63 -1.74 0.63 -21.63
N ILE A 64 -1.49 -0.39 -22.45
CA ILE A 64 -2.33 -1.59 -22.56
C ILE A 64 -1.82 -2.65 -21.58
N ILE A 65 -2.75 -3.36 -20.95
CA ILE A 65 -2.44 -4.54 -20.14
C ILE A 65 -1.98 -5.66 -21.08
N PHE A 66 -0.77 -6.20 -20.89
CA PHE A 66 -0.31 -7.30 -21.74
C PHE A 66 -1.09 -8.59 -21.47
N HIS A 67 -0.97 -9.57 -22.38
CA HIS A 67 -1.64 -10.85 -22.22
C HIS A 67 -1.20 -11.57 -20.93
N GLY A 68 -2.14 -11.81 -20.02
CA GLY A 68 -1.87 -12.37 -18.68
C GLY A 68 -1.67 -11.31 -17.58
N GLY A 69 -1.69 -10.02 -17.92
CA GLY A 69 -1.59 -8.93 -16.95
C GLY A 69 -2.76 -8.88 -15.97
N ASP A 70 -3.96 -9.34 -16.36
CA ASP A 70 -5.11 -9.47 -15.45
C ASP A 70 -4.81 -10.37 -14.24
N LEU A 71 -4.05 -11.46 -14.46
CA LEU A 71 -3.64 -12.35 -13.38
C LEU A 71 -2.64 -11.66 -12.44
N LEU A 72 -1.73 -10.85 -12.99
CA LEU A 72 -0.78 -10.08 -12.18
C LEU A 72 -1.48 -9.00 -11.35
N ILE A 73 -2.50 -8.33 -11.91
CA ILE A 73 -3.37 -7.40 -11.18
C ILE A 73 -4.03 -8.13 -10.01
N GLN A 74 -4.60 -9.31 -10.26
CA GLN A 74 -5.25 -10.10 -9.22
C GLN A 74 -4.27 -10.51 -8.12
N ILE A 75 -3.10 -11.06 -8.48
CA ILE A 75 -2.06 -11.45 -7.51
C ILE A 75 -1.63 -10.23 -6.68
N HIS A 76 -1.43 -9.08 -7.31
CA HIS A 76 -1.04 -7.86 -6.63
C HIS A 76 -2.11 -7.41 -5.63
N HIS A 77 -3.39 -7.50 -5.99
CA HIS A 77 -4.51 -7.20 -5.10
C HIS A 77 -4.60 -8.18 -3.93
N ASP A 78 -4.48 -9.49 -4.20
CA ASP A 78 -4.51 -10.52 -3.16
C ASP A 78 -3.38 -10.31 -2.14
N LEU A 79 -2.18 -9.94 -2.63
CA LEU A 79 -1.05 -9.58 -1.78
C LEU A 79 -1.32 -8.32 -0.94
N GLY A 80 -1.84 -7.24 -1.54
CA GLY A 80 -2.19 -6.02 -0.81
C GLY A 80 -3.21 -6.29 0.32
N THR A 81 -4.24 -7.09 0.01
CA THR A 81 -5.23 -7.53 0.99
C THR A 81 -4.58 -8.34 2.11
N ARG A 82 -3.73 -9.31 1.77
CA ARG A 82 -3.00 -10.13 2.76
C ARG A 82 -2.09 -9.27 3.65
N TYR A 83 -1.38 -8.30 3.09
CA TYR A 83 -0.54 -7.39 3.87
C TYR A 83 -1.38 -6.55 4.84
N SER A 84 -2.54 -6.05 4.42
CA SER A 84 -3.44 -5.31 5.31
C SER A 84 -3.92 -6.17 6.50
N GLN A 85 -4.19 -7.46 6.26
CA GLN A 85 -4.53 -8.42 7.33
C GLN A 85 -3.35 -8.65 8.28
N ILE A 86 -2.15 -8.89 7.77
CA ILE A 86 -0.93 -9.07 8.58
C ILE A 86 -0.69 -7.84 9.47
N LEU A 87 -0.82 -6.64 8.91
CA LEU A 87 -0.66 -5.38 9.65
C LEU A 87 -1.66 -5.25 10.79
N LYS A 88 -2.91 -5.68 10.55
CA LYS A 88 -3.96 -5.69 11.57
C LYS A 88 -3.75 -6.74 12.65
N GLU A 89 -3.51 -7.99 12.27
CA GLU A 89 -3.47 -9.14 13.17
C GLU A 89 -2.16 -9.20 13.96
N THR A 90 -1.04 -8.85 13.34
CA THR A 90 0.29 -9.02 13.93
C THR A 90 0.81 -7.74 14.57
N TYR A 91 0.53 -6.59 13.97
CA TYR A 91 1.11 -5.30 14.37
C TYR A 91 0.09 -4.34 14.97
N ASN A 92 -1.16 -4.79 15.14
CA ASN A 92 -2.28 -4.01 15.66
C ASN A 92 -2.47 -2.67 14.91
N GLN A 93 -2.12 -2.64 13.63
CA GLN A 93 -2.32 -1.49 12.75
C GLN A 93 -3.62 -1.68 12.00
N ASN A 94 -4.60 -0.80 12.21
CA ASN A 94 -5.87 -0.88 11.49
C ASN A 94 -5.70 -0.36 10.06
N VAL A 95 -5.20 -1.22 9.17
CA VAL A 95 -4.88 -0.92 7.79
C VAL A 95 -5.85 -1.66 6.87
N GLU A 96 -6.33 -0.99 5.84
CA GLU A 96 -7.07 -1.61 4.73
C GLU A 96 -6.36 -1.34 3.42
N TYR A 97 -6.30 -2.35 2.55
CA TYR A 97 -5.84 -2.16 1.19
C TYR A 97 -6.87 -1.37 0.37
N GLN A 98 -6.41 -0.35 -0.35
CA GLN A 98 -7.20 0.34 -1.35
C GLN A 98 -6.39 0.50 -2.63
N MET A 99 -6.99 0.02 -3.72
CA MET A 99 -6.53 0.30 -5.07
C MET A 99 -7.17 1.63 -5.49
N THR A 100 -6.38 2.71 -5.44
CA THR A 100 -6.79 4.06 -5.87
C THR A 100 -6.23 4.39 -7.23
#